data_AF-F9P470-F1
#
_entry.id   AF-F9P470-F1
#
_cell.length_a   1.000
_cell.length_b   1.000
_cell.length_c   1.000
_cell.angle_alpha   90.00
_cell.angle_beta   90.00
_cell.angle_gamma   90.00
#
_symmetry.space_group_name_H-M   'P 1'
#
loop_
_entity.id
_entity.type
_entity.pdbx_description
1 polymer ?
#
loop_
_entity_poly.entity_id
_entity_poly.type
_entity_poly.pdbx_seq_one_letter_code
_entity_poly.pdbx_strand_id
1 'polypeptide(L)'
;MLQAIIAGIVTFILTLVGIPAFIRFYHKAHISGQQMHEDVKQHQAKAGTPTMGGTVFLLASVLSSFVTALISKELSSAALMVLFILALYGIVGFLDDFLKVFVK
;
A
#
# COMPACT_ATOMS: atom_id res chain seq x y z
N MET A 1 0.11 -5.84 24.10
CA MET A 1 -0.83 -6.64 23.26
C MET A 1 -2.05 -5.84 22.81
N LEU A 2 -2.80 -5.18 23.70
CA LEU A 2 -3.99 -4.40 23.32
C LEU A 2 -3.70 -3.31 22.27
N GLN A 3 -2.61 -2.56 22.42
CA GLN A 3 -2.21 -1.52 21.46
C GLN A 3 -1.94 -2.09 20.05
N ALA A 4 -1.32 -3.27 19.96
CA ALA A 4 -1.08 -3.94 18.68
C ALA A 4 -2.38 -4.36 17.99
N ILE A 5 -3.38 -4.81 18.76
CA ILE A 5 -4.71 -5.13 18.24
C ILE A 5 -5.40 -3.86 17.73
N ILE A 6 -5.33 -2.76 18.49
CA ILE A 6 -5.89 -1.48 18.08
C ILE A 6 -5.23 -0.99 16.79
N ALA A 7 -3.90 -1.01 16.71
CA ALA A 7 -3.18 -0.64 15.49
C ALA A 7 -3.57 -1.53 14.29
N GLY A 8 -3.75 -2.83 14.51
CA GLY A 8 -4.20 -3.76 13.47
C GLY A 8 -5.61 -3.43 12.96
N ILE A 9 -6.56 -3.16 13.86
CA ILE A 9 -7.94 -2.80 13.51
C ILE A 9 -7.97 -1.46 12.76
N VAL A 10 -7.22 -0.45 13.24
CA VAL A 10 -7.13 0.86 12.58
C VAL A 10 -6.54 0.71 11.19
N THR A 11 -5.45 -0.05 11.04
CA THR A 11 -4.83 -0.35 9.74
C THR A 11 -5.81 -1.04 8.79
N PHE A 12 -6.58 -2.02 9.30
CA PHE A 12 -7.59 -2.72 8.51
C PHE A 12 -8.67 -1.77 8.00
N ILE A 13 -9.23 -0.93 8.87
CA ILE A 13 -10.27 0.05 8.48
C ILE A 13 -9.73 1.06 7.47
N LEU A 14 -8.54 1.62 7.71
CA LEU A 14 -7.89 2.56 6.79
C LEU A 14 -7.65 1.93 5.42
N THR A 15 -7.21 0.67 5.38
CA THR A 15 -6.98 -0.05 4.13
C THR A 15 -8.29 -0.35 3.41
N LEU A 16 -9.32 -0.80 4.14
CA LEU A 16 -10.63 -1.15 3.58
C LEU A 16 -11.33 0.05 2.95
N VAL A 17 -11.20 1.23 3.54
CA VAL A 17 -11.75 2.49 2.99
C VAL A 17 -10.82 3.09 1.93
N GLY A 18 -9.50 2.97 2.12
CA GLY A 18 -8.49 3.55 1.24
C GLY A 18 -8.39 2.87 -0.12
N ILE A 19 -8.49 1.54 -0.19
CA ILE A 19 -8.36 0.79 -1.45
C ILE A 19 -9.44 1.20 -2.48
N PRO A 20 -10.74 1.26 -2.17
CA PRO A 20 -11.76 1.70 -3.13
C PRO A 20 -11.59 3.15 -3.59
N ALA A 21 -11.07 4.04 -2.74
CA ALA A 21 -10.75 5.42 -3.13
C ALA A 21 -9.54 5.45 -4.08
N PHE A 22 -8.52 4.65 -3.79
CA PHE A 22 -7.33 4.51 -4.62
C PHE A 22 -7.64 3.91 -5.99
N ILE A 23 -8.47 2.88 -6.07
CA ILE A 23 -8.93 2.29 -7.34
C ILE A 23 -9.64 3.34 -8.19
N ARG A 24 -10.56 4.13 -7.59
CA ARG A 24 -11.26 5.22 -8.29
C ARG A 24 -10.29 6.29 -8.80
N PHE A 25 -9.27 6.64 -8.03
CA PHE A 25 -8.21 7.57 -8.44
C PHE A 25 -7.45 7.05 -9.67
N TYR A 26 -7.00 5.79 -9.65
CA TYR A 26 -6.28 5.17 -10.78
C TYR A 26 -7.13 5.10 -12.05
N HIS A 27 -8.40 4.72 -11.90
CA HIS A 27 -9.33 4.66 -13.02
C HIS A 27 -9.59 6.05 -13.64
N LYS A 28 -9.68 7.10 -12.80
CA LYS A 28 -9.83 8.48 -13.26
C LYS A 28 -8.56 9.03 -13.92
N ALA A 29 -7.39 8.60 -13.45
CA ALA A 29 -6.11 9.01 -14.00
C ALA A 29 -5.76 8.30 -15.32
N HIS A 30 -6.62 7.41 -15.84
CA HIS A 30 -6.36 6.57 -17.01
C HIS A 30 -5.04 5.77 -16.90
N ILE A 31 -4.60 5.48 -15.68
CA ILE A 31 -3.45 4.63 -15.42
C ILE A 31 -3.97 3.19 -15.50
N SER A 32 -4.12 2.70 -16.72
CA SER A 32 -4.45 1.30 -16.97
C SER A 32 -3.28 0.45 -16.44
N GLY A 33 -3.58 -0.50 -15.56
CA GLY A 33 -2.61 -1.51 -15.14
C GLY A 33 -1.96 -2.20 -16.35
N GLN A 34 -0.77 -2.77 -16.15
CA GLN A 34 0.10 -3.37 -17.18
C GLN A 34 -0.66 -3.86 -18.43
N GLN A 35 -0.24 -3.41 -19.62
CA GLN A 35 -0.67 -4.02 -20.87
C GLN A 35 -0.17 -5.47 -20.92
N MET A 36 -0.97 -6.40 -20.41
CA MET A 36 -0.68 -7.83 -20.49
C MET A 36 -0.71 -8.25 -21.96
N HIS A 37 0.36 -8.93 -22.39
CA HIS A 37 0.42 -9.54 -23.70
C HIS A 37 -0.78 -10.47 -23.89
N GLU A 38 -1.40 -10.41 -25.08
CA GLU A 38 -2.68 -11.03 -25.43
C GLU A 38 -2.67 -12.57 -25.51
N ASP A 39 -1.72 -13.24 -24.86
CA ASP A 39 -1.47 -14.67 -25.09
C ASP A 39 -2.52 -15.59 -24.45
N VAL A 40 -3.40 -15.10 -23.55
CA VAL A 40 -4.41 -15.94 -22.90
C VAL A 40 -5.71 -15.19 -22.56
N LYS A 41 -6.84 -15.63 -23.13
CA LYS A 41 -8.19 -15.02 -22.95
C LYS A 41 -8.62 -14.87 -21.47
N GLN A 42 -8.09 -15.71 -20.58
CA GLN A 42 -8.40 -15.69 -19.15
C GLN A 42 -7.75 -14.49 -18.41
N HIS A 43 -6.72 -13.86 -18.99
CA HIS A 43 -6.06 -12.68 -18.44
C HIS A 43 -6.75 -11.36 -18.82
N GLN A 44 -7.66 -11.37 -19.80
CA GLN A 44 -8.45 -10.18 -20.15
C GLN A 44 -9.38 -9.73 -19.02
N ALA A 45 -9.84 -10.65 -18.15
CA ALA A 45 -10.65 -10.32 -16.98
C ALA A 45 -9.90 -9.51 -15.90
N LYS A 46 -8.56 -9.47 -15.96
CA LYS A 46 -7.70 -8.68 -15.05
C LYS A 46 -7.17 -7.40 -15.69
N ALA A 47 -7.52 -7.13 -16.95
CA ALA A 47 -7.14 -5.92 -17.65
C ALA A 47 -7.84 -4.71 -16.98
N GLY A 48 -7.06 -3.76 -16.48
CA GLY A 48 -7.56 -2.55 -15.82
C GLY A 48 -7.53 -2.58 -14.28
N THR A 49 -7.15 -3.69 -13.65
CA THR A 49 -6.91 -3.70 -12.19
C THR A 49 -5.59 -2.99 -11.86
N PRO A 50 -5.57 -1.98 -10.97
CA PRO A 50 -4.36 -1.22 -10.66
C PRO A 50 -3.32 -2.11 -9.96
N THR A 51 -2.07 -2.05 -10.44
CA THR A 51 -0.96 -2.93 -9.99
C THR A 51 -0.25 -2.44 -8.71
N MET A 52 -0.63 -1.30 -8.14
CA MET A 52 0.05 -0.67 -6.98
C MET A 52 -0.81 -0.59 -5.69
N GLY A 53 -1.74 -1.53 -5.50
CA GLY A 53 -2.62 -1.52 -4.31
C GLY A 53 -1.87 -1.67 -2.97
N GLY A 54 -0.70 -2.32 -2.98
CA GLY A 54 0.12 -2.53 -1.78
C GLY A 54 0.62 -1.25 -1.13
N THR A 55 0.73 -0.15 -1.89
CA THR A 55 1.14 1.16 -1.36
C THR A 55 0.15 1.70 -0.34
N VAL A 56 -1.16 1.52 -0.57
CA VAL A 56 -2.21 1.96 0.36
C VAL A 56 -2.10 1.20 1.68
N PHE A 57 -1.89 -0.11 1.61
CA PHE A 57 -1.71 -0.95 2.79
C PHE A 57 -0.46 -0.57 3.58
N LEU A 58 0.67 -0.36 2.90
CA LEU A 58 1.92 0.05 3.55
C LEU A 58 1.78 1.42 4.22
N LEU A 59 1.19 2.40 3.53
CA LEU A 59 0.95 3.73 4.10
C LEU A 59 0.04 3.65 5.32
N ALA A 60 -1.07 2.90 5.24
CA ALA A 60 -1.97 2.70 6.37
C ALA A 60 -1.28 2.03 7.56
N SER A 61 -0.47 1.00 7.29
CA SER A 61 0.26 0.24 8.32
C SER A 61 1.31 1.09 9.03
N VAL A 62 2.13 1.84 8.26
CA VAL A 62 3.17 2.72 8.82
C VAL A 62 2.54 3.85 9.63
N LEU A 63 1.52 4.53 9.07
CA LEU A 63 0.84 5.63 9.77
C LEU A 63 0.15 5.14 11.04
N SER A 64 -0.62 4.05 10.96
CA SER A 64 -1.32 3.52 12.12
C SER A 64 -0.35 3.08 13.21
N SER A 65 0.71 2.36 12.85
CA SER A 65 1.72 1.87 13.81
C SER A 65 2.47 3.03 14.46
N PHE A 66 2.84 4.05 13.69
CA PHE A 66 3.51 5.24 14.21
C PHE A 66 2.61 6.04 15.15
N VAL A 67 1.36 6.30 14.76
CA VAL A 67 0.39 7.04 15.58
C VAL A 67 0.07 6.28 16.87
N THR A 68 -0.13 4.97 16.82
CA THR A 68 -0.36 4.16 18.02
C THR A 68 0.85 4.21 18.94
N ALA A 69 2.08 4.03 18.42
CA ALA A 69 3.29 4.09 19.24
C ALA A 69 3.51 5.47 19.87
N LEU A 70 3.14 6.55 19.16
CA LEU A 70 3.21 7.92 19.65
C LEU A 70 2.22 8.18 20.79
N ILE A 71 0.94 7.80 20.61
CA ILE A 71 -0.12 7.99 21.61
C ILE A 71 0.17 7.17 22.87
N SER A 72 0.66 5.94 22.69
CA SER A 72 0.99 5.03 23.78
C SER A 72 2.30 5.38 24.50
N LYS A 73 3.06 6.38 24.02
CA LYS A 73 4.41 6.74 24.50
C LYS A 73 5.39 5.56 24.50
N GLU A 74 5.16 4.59 23.63
CA GLU A 74 6.00 3.39 23.43
C GLU A 74 6.93 3.56 22.21
N LEU A 75 7.31 4.80 21.91
CA LEU A 75 8.18 5.13 20.79
C LEU A 75 9.63 4.76 21.12
N SER A 76 9.98 3.48 20.97
CA SER A 76 11.36 3.01 21.15
C SER A 76 12.20 3.25 19.89
N SER A 77 13.52 3.33 20.06
CA SER A 77 14.47 3.39 18.94
C SER A 77 14.32 2.19 18.01
N ALA A 78 14.06 0.99 18.54
CA ALA A 78 13.82 -0.21 17.75
C ALA A 78 12.53 -0.11 16.91
N ALA A 79 11.44 0.40 17.50
CA ALA A 79 10.17 0.59 16.78
C ALA A 79 10.34 1.58 15.62
N LEU A 80 11.04 2.70 15.84
CA LEU A 80 11.35 3.66 14.80
C LEU A 80 12.21 3.06 13.69
N MET A 81 13.20 2.23 14.05
CA MET A 81 14.08 1.58 13.07
C MET A 81 13.31 0.60 12.19
N VAL A 82 12.39 -0.19 12.76
CA VAL A 82 11.53 -1.11 11.99
C VAL A 82 10.60 -0.33 11.07
N LEU A 83 9.95 0.74 11.56
CA LEU A 83 9.09 1.59 10.74
C LEU A 83 9.85 2.26 9.60
N PHE A 84 11.08 2.69 9.87
CA PHE A 84 11.96 3.27 8.87
C PHE A 84 12.34 2.27 7.78
N ILE A 85 12.77 1.07 8.15
CA ILE A 85 13.09 0.00 7.19
C ILE A 85 11.85 -0.36 6.37
N LEU A 86 10.69 -0.52 7.02
CA LEU A 86 9.44 -0.83 6.33
C LEU A 86 9.06 0.26 5.32
N ALA A 87 9.21 1.54 5.68
CA ALA A 87 8.97 2.65 4.78
C ALA A 87 9.95 2.66 3.59
N LEU A 88 11.25 2.41 3.84
CA LEU A 88 12.27 2.36 2.79
C LEU A 88 11.98 1.25 1.76
N TYR A 89 11.74 0.02 2.21
CA TYR A 89 11.39 -1.08 1.30
C TYR A 89 10.06 -0.83 0.58
N GLY A 90 9.11 -0.18 1.25
CA GLY A 90 7.86 0.25 0.62
C GLY A 90 8.06 1.25 -0.50
N ILE A 91 8.96 2.22 -0.32
CA ILE A 91 9.32 3.20 -1.37
C ILE A 91 10.02 2.52 -2.54
N VAL A 92 10.97 1.61 -2.27
CA VAL A 92 11.67 0.86 -3.32
C VAL A 92 10.69 0.03 -4.15
N GLY A 93 9.78 -0.71 -3.50
CA GLY A 93 8.77 -1.49 -4.19
C GLY A 93 7.79 -0.62 -4.98
N PHE A 94 7.34 0.50 -4.41
CA PHE A 94 6.50 1.46 -5.12
C PHE A 94 7.21 2.03 -6.35
N LEU A 95 8.49 2.37 -6.23
CA LEU A 95 9.26 2.91 -7.35
C LEU A 95 9.46 1.86 -8.46
N ASP A 96 9.74 0.61 -8.10
CA ASP A 96 9.86 -0.50 -9.05
C ASP A 96 8.54 -0.72 -9.82
N ASP A 97 7.40 -0.74 -9.12
CA ASP A 97 6.09 -0.86 -9.76
C ASP A 97 5.74 0.37 -10.59
N PHE A 98 6.06 1.57 -10.11
CA PHE A 98 5.85 2.83 -10.83
C PHE A 98 6.64 2.86 -12.14
N LEU A 99 7.93 2.54 -12.09
CA LEU A 99 8.77 2.50 -13.28
C LEU A 99 8.23 1.48 -14.29
N LYS A 100 7.80 0.28 -13.86
CA LYS A 100 7.22 -0.72 -14.77
C LYS A 100 5.95 -0.27 -15.48
N VAL A 101 5.15 0.62 -14.88
CA VAL A 101 3.90 1.12 -15.49
C VAL A 101 4.15 2.30 -16.41
N PHE A 102 5.04 3.22 -16.03
CA PHE A 102 5.22 4.50 -16.73
C PHE A 102 6.43 4.57 -17.65
N VAL A 103 7.47 3.78 -17.36
CA VAL A 103 8.71 3.74 -18.13
C VAL A 103 8.78 2.38 -18.81
N LYS A 104 8.42 2.35 -20.09
CA LYS A 104 8.55 1.19 -20.96
C LYS A 104 9.92 1.19 -21.62
#